data_AF-A0A663EAZ9-F1
#
_entry.id   AF-A0A663EAZ9-F1
#
_cell.length_a   1.000
_cell.length_b   1.000
_cell.length_c   1.000
_cell.angle_alpha   90.00
_cell.angle_beta   90.00
_cell.angle_gamma   90.00
#
_symmetry.space_group_name_H-M   'P 1'
#
loop_
_entity.id
_entity.type
_entity.pdbx_description
1 polymer ?
#
loop_
_entity_poly.entity_id
_entity_poly.type
_entity_poly.pdbx_seq_one_letter_code
_entity_poly.pdbx_strand_id
1 'polypeptide(L)'
;FQWCLALVVFLFAGLLLEVTLINVFQTYTGSVLVAVNPYQLLPLYTVDQIRLYFNKRIGELPPHVFAIADNCYFNMKRNKRDQCCVISGESGAGKTESTKLILQFLAAVSGQHSWIEQQILEANPILEAFGNAKTIRNDNSSRFGKYIDIHFNHNGVIEGARIEQFLLEKSRVCRQAPEERNYHIFYCMLMGMNTEQKKMLNLGTASEYTYLTMVIVSGNCMSCDSRNDAKDYAHIRSAMKILMFSDSEHWDISKLLAAILHLGNVEFEGKLSITDFARSPLSTWTDQVAITLYLKAVMMGSNSSLIFSQGIYGQIFLWIVNKINSAIFNPTSQKPKDRRQSIGLLDIFGFENFSNNSFEQLCINIANEHLQQFFVHHVFKLEQEEYLVEHIAWNNIDFTDNRQALEVIALKPMNIISLIDEESKFPKVNFWFHL
;
A
#
# COMPACT_ATOMS: atom_id res chain seq x y z
N PHE A 1 29.58 13.94 -10.01
CA PHE A 1 28.51 14.42 -10.92
C PHE A 1 28.63 13.85 -12.35
N GLN A 2 29.76 13.96 -13.04
CA GLN A 2 29.93 13.39 -14.40
C GLN A 2 29.86 11.85 -14.48
N TRP A 3 30.31 11.14 -13.46
CA TRP A 3 30.25 9.66 -13.43
C TRP A 3 28.84 9.10 -13.18
N CYS A 4 28.04 9.70 -12.30
CA CYS A 4 26.61 9.33 -12.16
C CYS A 4 25.80 9.60 -13.42
N LEU A 5 26.08 10.71 -14.14
CA LEU A 5 25.37 11.01 -15.38
C LEU A 5 25.72 9.99 -16.48
N ALA A 6 26.98 9.56 -16.59
CA ALA A 6 27.39 8.53 -17.53
C ALA A 6 26.78 7.16 -17.19
N LEU A 7 26.80 6.73 -15.91
CA LEU A 7 26.23 5.45 -15.50
C LEU A 7 24.71 5.40 -15.69
N VAL A 8 24.00 6.48 -15.35
CA VAL A 8 22.56 6.63 -15.59
C VAL A 8 22.28 6.65 -17.09
N VAL A 9 23.08 7.34 -17.92
CA VAL A 9 22.89 7.33 -19.38
C VAL A 9 23.17 5.96 -19.99
N PHE A 10 24.17 5.20 -19.51
CA PHE A 10 24.44 3.84 -19.99
C PHE A 10 23.38 2.83 -19.52
N LEU A 11 22.93 2.91 -18.26
CA LEU A 11 21.80 2.14 -17.76
C LEU A 11 20.52 2.47 -18.54
N PHE A 12 20.23 3.75 -18.75
CA PHE A 12 19.04 4.18 -19.44
C PHE A 12 19.10 3.83 -20.93
N ALA A 13 20.24 4.00 -21.59
CA ALA A 13 20.42 3.59 -22.98
C ALA A 13 20.34 2.07 -23.15
N GLY A 14 20.98 1.30 -22.27
CA GLY A 14 20.90 -0.16 -22.26
C GLY A 14 19.49 -0.67 -22.01
N LEU A 15 18.81 -0.13 -20.99
CA LEU A 15 17.43 -0.45 -20.65
C LEU A 15 16.46 -0.04 -21.77
N LEU A 16 16.65 1.14 -22.38
CA LEU A 16 15.85 1.59 -23.52
C LEU A 16 16.04 0.65 -24.71
N LEU A 17 17.26 0.21 -24.99
CA LEU A 17 17.57 -0.70 -26.08
C LEU A 17 16.97 -2.09 -25.83
N GLU A 18 17.09 -2.62 -24.61
CA GLU A 18 16.47 -3.88 -24.18
C GLU A 18 14.94 -3.85 -24.26
N VAL A 19 14.31 -2.77 -23.77
CA VAL A 19 12.85 -2.62 -23.76
C VAL A 19 12.31 -2.39 -25.16
N THR A 20 12.93 -1.51 -25.96
CA THR A 20 12.37 -1.10 -27.26
C THR A 20 12.73 -2.03 -28.42
N LEU A 21 13.88 -2.70 -28.38
CA LEU A 21 14.32 -3.57 -29.49
C LEU A 21 14.18 -5.06 -29.18
N ILE A 22 14.24 -5.46 -27.91
CA ILE A 22 14.36 -6.88 -27.51
C ILE A 22 13.16 -7.33 -26.64
N ASN A 23 12.26 -6.42 -26.25
CA ASN A 23 11.12 -6.69 -25.35
C ASN A 23 11.55 -7.35 -24.02
N VAL A 24 12.71 -6.96 -23.50
CA VAL A 24 13.21 -7.36 -22.19
C VAL A 24 12.85 -6.26 -21.18
N PHE A 25 12.03 -6.61 -20.20
CA PHE A 25 11.48 -5.66 -19.23
C PHE A 25 12.16 -5.73 -17.86
N GLN A 26 13.15 -6.60 -17.70
CA GLN A 26 13.83 -6.82 -16.42
C GLN A 26 15.34 -6.95 -16.65
N THR A 27 16.13 -6.26 -15.84
CA THR A 27 17.60 -6.29 -15.93
C THR A 27 18.25 -6.21 -14.54
N TYR A 28 19.47 -6.72 -14.41
CA TYR A 28 20.22 -6.63 -13.15
C TYR A 28 21.12 -5.40 -13.12
N THR A 29 21.23 -4.79 -11.94
CA THR A 29 22.23 -3.76 -11.63
C THR A 29 22.86 -4.12 -10.29
N GLY A 30 23.98 -4.86 -10.34
CA GLY A 30 24.56 -5.48 -9.14
C GLY A 30 23.59 -6.48 -8.51
N SER A 31 23.27 -6.29 -7.23
CA SER A 31 22.28 -7.09 -6.48
C SER A 31 20.83 -6.63 -6.68
N VAL A 32 20.58 -5.57 -7.45
CA VAL A 32 19.27 -4.98 -7.68
C VAL A 32 18.66 -5.50 -8.98
N LEU A 33 17.36 -5.82 -8.96
CA LEU A 33 16.58 -6.07 -10.16
C LEU A 33 15.83 -4.79 -10.54
N VAL A 34 16.08 -4.28 -11.74
CA VAL A 34 15.31 -3.19 -12.34
C VAL A 34 14.22 -3.80 -13.20
N ALA A 35 12.96 -3.46 -12.91
CA ALA A 35 11.80 -3.91 -13.67
C ALA A 35 11.06 -2.71 -14.27
N VAL A 36 10.74 -2.81 -15.57
CA VAL A 36 10.00 -1.80 -16.33
C VAL A 36 8.59 -2.32 -16.57
N ASN A 37 7.58 -1.52 -16.23
CA ASN A 37 6.18 -1.90 -16.43
C ASN A 37 5.85 -1.98 -17.93
N PRO A 38 5.46 -3.14 -18.48
CA PRO A 38 5.13 -3.29 -19.89
C PRO A 38 3.74 -2.75 -20.27
N TYR A 39 2.89 -2.41 -19.29
CA TYR A 39 1.47 -2.03 -19.49
C TYR A 39 0.64 -3.05 -20.28
N GLN A 40 1.10 -4.30 -20.35
CA GLN A 40 0.43 -5.42 -21.00
C GLN A 40 0.76 -6.72 -20.28
N LEU A 41 -0.14 -7.70 -20.40
CA LEU A 41 0.10 -9.04 -19.87
C LEU A 41 1.10 -9.77 -20.77
N LEU A 42 2.20 -10.21 -20.17
CA LEU A 42 3.22 -10.99 -20.85
C LEU A 42 3.19 -12.45 -20.37
N PRO A 43 3.42 -13.44 -21.25
CA PRO A 43 3.45 -14.86 -20.89
C PRO A 43 4.75 -15.26 -20.16
N LEU A 44 5.27 -14.39 -19.29
CA LEU A 44 6.53 -14.56 -18.54
C LEU A 44 6.31 -15.06 -17.11
N TYR A 45 5.07 -15.10 -16.65
CA TYR A 45 4.71 -15.37 -15.26
C TYR A 45 3.93 -16.68 -15.09
N THR A 46 4.29 -17.70 -15.88
CA THR A 46 3.61 -19.00 -15.88
C THR A 46 4.19 -19.95 -14.83
N VAL A 47 3.47 -21.02 -14.52
CA VAL A 47 3.95 -22.09 -13.64
C VAL A 47 5.22 -22.75 -14.18
N ASP A 48 5.38 -22.84 -15.50
CA ASP A 48 6.60 -23.37 -16.12
C ASP A 48 7.81 -22.46 -15.87
N GLN A 49 7.59 -21.14 -15.87
CA GLN A 49 8.64 -20.17 -15.50
C GLN A 49 9.01 -20.31 -14.02
N ILE A 50 8.05 -20.50 -13.11
CA ILE A 50 8.34 -20.78 -11.70
C ILE A 50 9.26 -22.00 -11.58
N ARG A 51 8.95 -23.10 -12.27
CA ARG A 51 9.76 -24.33 -12.27
C ARG A 51 11.15 -24.12 -12.87
N LEU A 52 11.26 -23.30 -13.90
CA LEU A 52 12.53 -22.99 -14.56
C LEU A 52 13.48 -22.24 -13.62
N TYR A 53 12.96 -21.25 -12.89
CA TYR A 53 13.75 -20.40 -11.98
C TYR A 53 13.99 -21.01 -10.61
N PHE A 54 13.25 -22.05 -10.23
CA PHE A 54 13.43 -22.72 -8.94
C PHE A 54 14.81 -23.38 -8.83
N ASN A 55 15.50 -23.14 -7.71
CA ASN A 55 16.82 -23.69 -7.39
C ASN A 55 17.90 -23.31 -8.44
N LYS A 56 17.84 -22.07 -8.93
CA LYS A 56 18.80 -21.50 -9.88
C LYS A 56 19.52 -20.32 -9.24
N ARG A 57 20.83 -20.21 -9.48
CA ARG A 57 21.58 -19.06 -8.98
C ARG A 57 21.29 -17.83 -9.84
N ILE A 58 21.33 -16.66 -9.21
CA ILE A 58 21.33 -15.38 -9.92
C ILE A 58 22.48 -15.39 -10.94
N GLY A 59 22.18 -15.05 -12.19
CA GLY A 59 23.13 -15.05 -13.31
C GLY A 59 23.15 -16.34 -14.15
N GLU A 60 22.57 -17.45 -13.69
CA GLU A 60 22.42 -18.66 -14.53
C GLU A 60 21.31 -18.52 -15.58
N LEU A 61 20.29 -17.74 -15.26
CA LEU A 61 19.14 -17.44 -16.11
C LEU A 61 19.04 -15.92 -16.33
N PRO A 62 18.28 -15.49 -17.36
CA PRO A 62 18.01 -14.07 -17.58
C PRO A 62 17.40 -13.39 -16.35
N PRO A 63 17.54 -12.06 -16.23
CA PRO A 63 17.00 -11.32 -15.09
C PRO A 63 15.49 -11.51 -14.97
N HIS A 64 15.05 -11.96 -13.80
CA HIS A 64 13.63 -12.18 -13.53
C HIS A 64 13.29 -12.03 -12.04
N VAL A 65 12.08 -11.56 -11.74
CA VAL A 65 11.56 -11.42 -10.37
C VAL A 65 11.56 -12.75 -9.62
N PHE A 66 11.33 -13.87 -10.33
CA PHE A 66 11.41 -15.22 -9.75
C PHE A 66 12.82 -15.60 -9.31
N ALA A 67 13.87 -15.11 -9.97
CA ALA A 67 15.24 -15.34 -9.52
C ALA A 67 15.54 -14.63 -8.19
N ILE A 68 14.97 -13.44 -7.98
CA ILE A 68 15.05 -12.73 -6.69
C ILE A 68 14.27 -13.48 -5.61
N ALA A 69 13.06 -13.95 -5.93
CA ALA A 69 12.26 -14.76 -5.00
C ALA A 69 12.97 -16.07 -4.60
N ASP A 70 13.54 -16.80 -5.55
CA ASP A 70 14.31 -18.02 -5.31
C ASP A 70 15.57 -17.73 -4.49
N ASN A 71 16.27 -16.62 -4.77
CA ASN A 71 17.44 -16.22 -4.00
C ASN A 71 17.10 -15.94 -2.53
N CYS A 72 16.01 -15.21 -2.25
CA CYS A 72 15.52 -15.01 -0.88
C CYS A 72 15.18 -16.36 -0.23
N TYR A 73 14.41 -17.21 -0.90
CA TYR A 73 14.01 -18.51 -0.36
C TYR A 73 15.20 -19.44 -0.07
N PHE A 74 16.14 -19.52 -1.01
CA PHE A 74 17.36 -20.30 -0.88
C PHE A 74 18.24 -19.81 0.27
N ASN A 75 18.49 -18.50 0.36
CA ASN A 75 19.32 -17.92 1.42
C ASN A 75 18.68 -18.06 2.81
N MET A 76 17.35 -17.91 2.90
CA MET A 76 16.61 -18.17 4.12
C MET A 76 16.86 -19.60 4.62
N LYS A 77 16.66 -20.61 3.75
CA LYS A 77 16.82 -22.02 4.12
C LYS A 77 18.27 -22.38 4.42
N ARG A 78 19.20 -21.92 3.60
CA ARG A 78 20.63 -22.24 3.70
C ARG A 78 21.26 -21.60 4.93
N ASN A 79 21.05 -20.31 5.13
CA ASN A 79 21.75 -19.53 6.16
C ASN A 79 20.96 -19.47 7.48
N LYS A 80 19.71 -19.94 7.49
CA LYS A 80 18.79 -19.87 8.63
C LYS A 80 18.61 -18.45 9.16
N ARG A 81 18.52 -17.48 8.24
CA ARG A 81 18.34 -16.06 8.52
C ARG A 81 17.15 -15.52 7.75
N ASP A 82 16.40 -14.64 8.41
CA ASP A 82 15.27 -13.96 7.79
C ASP A 82 15.74 -13.10 6.61
N GLN A 83 14.89 -12.99 5.60
CA GLN A 83 15.18 -12.23 4.37
C GLN A 83 14.15 -11.14 4.19
N CYS A 84 14.50 -10.11 3.41
CA CYS A 84 13.57 -9.06 3.04
C CYS A 84 13.77 -8.69 1.57
N CYS A 85 12.69 -8.58 0.83
CA CYS A 85 12.65 -8.02 -0.51
C CYS A 85 11.97 -6.65 -0.45
N VAL A 86 12.73 -5.60 -0.76
CA VAL A 86 12.24 -4.22 -0.80
C VAL A 86 11.90 -3.86 -2.24
N ILE A 87 10.65 -3.51 -2.49
CA ILE A 87 10.13 -3.22 -3.82
C ILE A 87 9.77 -1.72 -3.85
N SER A 88 10.58 -0.95 -4.57
CA SER A 88 10.45 0.50 -4.66
C SER A 88 10.25 0.97 -6.10
N GLY A 89 9.72 2.18 -6.26
CA GLY A 89 9.43 2.78 -7.57
C GLY A 89 8.27 3.76 -7.50
N GLU A 90 8.12 4.58 -8.54
CA GLU A 90 7.02 5.54 -8.63
C GLU A 90 5.63 4.85 -8.68
N SER A 91 4.56 5.63 -8.47
CA SER A 91 3.20 5.10 -8.67
C SER A 91 3.03 4.62 -10.11
N GLY A 92 2.47 3.43 -10.28
CA GLY A 92 2.31 2.79 -11.59
C GLY A 92 3.54 2.00 -12.07
N ALA A 93 4.67 2.00 -11.36
CA ALA A 93 5.88 1.27 -11.78
C ALA A 93 5.76 -0.27 -11.75
N GLY A 94 4.69 -0.83 -11.16
CA GLY A 94 4.46 -2.28 -11.09
C GLY A 94 4.80 -2.94 -9.76
N LYS A 95 5.11 -2.18 -8.70
CA LYS A 95 5.48 -2.70 -7.37
C LYS A 95 4.54 -3.79 -6.84
N THR A 96 3.24 -3.49 -6.78
CA THR A 96 2.22 -4.40 -6.27
C THR A 96 2.09 -5.67 -7.12
N GLU A 97 2.29 -5.58 -8.43
CA GLU A 97 2.33 -6.76 -9.31
C GLU A 97 3.58 -7.60 -9.06
N SER A 98 4.76 -6.98 -8.90
CA SER A 98 5.97 -7.69 -8.49
C SER A 98 5.81 -8.39 -7.14
N THR A 99 5.15 -7.77 -6.15
CA THR A 99 4.85 -8.40 -4.86
C THR A 99 3.96 -9.63 -5.04
N LYS A 100 2.91 -9.55 -5.86
CA LYS A 100 2.03 -10.70 -6.17
C LYS A 100 2.81 -11.83 -6.81
N LEU A 101 3.68 -11.53 -7.77
CA LEU A 101 4.51 -12.52 -8.46
C LEU A 101 5.50 -13.21 -7.52
N ILE A 102 6.17 -12.47 -6.63
CA ILE A 102 7.06 -13.05 -5.62
C ILE A 102 6.26 -13.98 -4.68
N LEU A 103 5.10 -13.53 -4.22
CA LEU A 103 4.25 -14.33 -3.34
C LEU A 103 3.75 -15.61 -4.03
N GLN A 104 3.33 -15.53 -5.30
CA GLN A 104 2.94 -16.69 -6.10
C GLN A 104 4.10 -17.68 -6.29
N PHE A 105 5.31 -17.18 -6.53
CA PHE A 105 6.50 -18.01 -6.61
C PHE A 105 6.76 -18.73 -5.28
N LEU A 106 6.80 -17.99 -4.17
CA LEU A 106 7.04 -18.54 -2.83
C LEU A 106 6.00 -19.60 -2.44
N ALA A 107 4.72 -19.36 -2.75
CA ALA A 107 3.64 -20.32 -2.53
C ALA A 107 3.81 -21.58 -3.40
N ALA A 108 4.23 -21.44 -4.66
CA ALA A 108 4.42 -22.59 -5.53
C ALA A 108 5.63 -23.47 -5.10
N VAL A 109 6.71 -22.86 -4.60
CA VAL A 109 7.95 -23.59 -4.22
C VAL A 109 7.94 -24.10 -2.78
N SER A 110 7.04 -23.60 -1.92
CA SER A 110 6.84 -24.10 -0.55
C SER A 110 6.41 -25.58 -0.51
N GLY A 111 5.89 -26.11 -1.63
CA GLY A 111 5.59 -27.53 -1.82
C GLY A 111 4.24 -28.01 -1.27
N GLN A 112 3.39 -27.11 -0.74
CA GLN A 112 2.03 -27.45 -0.32
C GLN A 112 1.06 -26.36 -0.72
N HIS A 113 0.17 -26.61 -1.69
CA HIS A 113 -1.00 -25.77 -2.00
C HIS A 113 -1.97 -25.75 -0.82
N SER A 114 -1.56 -25.08 0.22
CA SER A 114 -2.21 -25.03 1.51
C SER A 114 -3.29 -23.98 1.48
N TRP A 115 -4.33 -24.18 2.31
CA TRP A 115 -5.39 -23.20 2.45
C TRP A 115 -4.85 -21.82 2.85
N ILE A 116 -3.73 -21.79 3.59
CA ILE A 116 -3.09 -20.56 4.05
C ILE A 116 -2.50 -19.73 2.91
N GLU A 117 -1.91 -20.36 1.89
CA GLU A 117 -1.36 -19.66 0.72
C GLU A 117 -2.45 -18.97 -0.08
N GLN A 118 -3.57 -19.66 -0.29
CA GLN A 118 -4.73 -19.09 -0.97
C GLN A 118 -5.26 -17.89 -0.18
N GLN A 119 -5.38 -18.00 1.15
CA GLN A 119 -5.83 -16.89 1.98
C GLN A 119 -4.90 -15.66 1.90
N ILE A 120 -3.57 -15.86 1.86
CA ILE A 120 -2.61 -14.75 1.72
C ILE A 120 -2.80 -14.05 0.36
N LEU A 121 -3.01 -14.81 -0.72
CA LEU A 121 -3.26 -14.23 -2.05
C LEU A 121 -4.60 -13.48 -2.12
N GLU A 122 -5.66 -14.03 -1.51
CA GLU A 122 -7.01 -13.46 -1.43
C GLU A 122 -7.10 -12.22 -0.52
N ALA A 123 -6.06 -11.90 0.25
CA ALA A 123 -6.01 -10.64 1.00
C ALA A 123 -5.87 -9.43 0.07
N ASN A 124 -5.23 -9.58 -1.10
CA ASN A 124 -4.93 -8.46 -1.99
C ASN A 124 -6.19 -7.76 -2.53
N PRO A 125 -7.22 -8.43 -3.06
CA PRO A 125 -8.44 -7.76 -3.52
C PRO A 125 -9.09 -6.88 -2.45
N ILE A 126 -9.08 -7.31 -1.18
CA ILE A 126 -9.64 -6.52 -0.08
C ILE A 126 -8.76 -5.31 0.20
N LEU A 127 -7.45 -5.51 0.35
CA LEU A 127 -6.51 -4.42 0.63
C LEU A 127 -6.46 -3.39 -0.50
N GLU A 128 -6.54 -3.81 -1.75
CA GLU A 128 -6.63 -2.90 -2.90
C GLU A 128 -7.95 -2.14 -2.91
N ALA A 129 -9.07 -2.78 -2.59
CA ALA A 129 -10.36 -2.09 -2.56
C ALA A 129 -10.39 -0.94 -1.52
N PHE A 130 -9.83 -1.17 -0.33
CA PHE A 130 -9.85 -0.20 0.77
C PHE A 130 -8.60 0.69 0.84
N GLY A 131 -7.52 0.32 0.15
CA GLY A 131 -6.24 0.98 0.24
C GLY A 131 -5.75 1.60 -1.07
N ASN A 132 -6.41 1.31 -2.20
CA ASN A 132 -6.04 1.87 -3.50
C ASN A 132 -7.11 2.81 -4.04
N ALA A 133 -6.65 3.75 -4.87
CA ALA A 133 -7.49 4.71 -5.55
C ALA A 133 -6.91 5.04 -6.94
N LYS A 134 -7.75 5.59 -7.81
CA LYS A 134 -7.31 6.17 -9.08
C LYS A 134 -6.67 7.53 -8.82
N THR A 135 -5.46 7.72 -9.32
CA THR A 135 -4.74 8.99 -9.39
C THR A 135 -4.50 9.37 -10.84
N ILE A 136 -3.95 10.57 -11.08
CA ILE A 136 -3.60 11.04 -12.43
C ILE A 136 -2.61 10.09 -13.13
N ARG A 137 -1.71 9.45 -12.37
CA ARG A 137 -0.63 8.61 -12.91
C ARG A 137 -0.98 7.13 -13.00
N ASN A 138 -1.94 6.67 -12.20
CA ASN A 138 -2.22 5.24 -12.04
C ASN A 138 -3.67 5.00 -11.59
N ASP A 139 -4.40 4.17 -12.34
CA ASP A 139 -5.78 3.80 -12.05
C ASP A 139 -5.96 2.94 -10.79
N ASN A 140 -4.90 2.28 -10.32
CA ASN A 140 -4.89 1.43 -9.13
C ASN A 140 -3.70 1.77 -8.22
N SER A 141 -3.54 3.05 -7.87
CA SER A 141 -2.47 3.49 -6.98
C SER A 141 -2.76 3.04 -5.56
N SER A 142 -1.86 2.23 -4.98
CA SER A 142 -1.80 2.07 -3.53
C SER A 142 -1.70 3.45 -2.87
N ARG A 143 -2.43 3.66 -1.78
CA ARG A 143 -2.38 4.85 -0.90
C ARG A 143 -2.24 4.47 0.59
N PHE A 144 -1.77 3.24 0.84
CA PHE A 144 -1.03 2.83 2.05
C PHE A 144 0.25 2.04 1.67
N GLY A 145 1.25 2.00 2.56
CA GLY A 145 2.40 1.10 2.47
C GLY A 145 2.10 -0.25 3.12
N LYS A 146 2.64 -1.34 2.57
CA LYS A 146 2.34 -2.72 2.96
C LYS A 146 3.62 -3.50 3.19
N TYR A 147 3.75 -4.11 4.36
CA TYR A 147 4.76 -5.11 4.66
C TYR A 147 4.09 -6.46 4.88
N ILE A 148 4.49 -7.48 4.13
CA ILE A 148 3.99 -8.85 4.27
C ILE A 148 5.12 -9.73 4.79
N ASP A 149 5.02 -10.18 6.03
CA ASP A 149 5.96 -11.07 6.68
C ASP A 149 5.48 -12.52 6.55
N ILE A 150 6.11 -13.29 5.66
CA ILE A 150 5.72 -14.68 5.35
C ILE A 150 6.51 -15.62 6.24
N HIS A 151 5.84 -16.48 7.01
CA HIS A 151 6.47 -17.39 7.96
C HIS A 151 6.61 -18.79 7.40
N PHE A 152 7.82 -19.33 7.51
CA PHE A 152 8.18 -20.66 7.05
C PHE A 152 8.59 -21.55 8.22
N ASN A 153 8.23 -22.83 8.12
CA ASN A 153 8.74 -23.85 9.02
C ASN A 153 10.16 -24.31 8.66
N HIS A 154 10.71 -25.21 9.48
CA HIS A 154 12.05 -25.75 9.28
C HIS A 154 12.24 -26.49 7.93
N ASN A 155 11.16 -26.95 7.29
CA ASN A 155 11.21 -27.59 5.98
C ASN A 155 11.12 -26.58 4.81
N GLY A 156 10.82 -25.31 5.10
CA GLY A 156 10.60 -24.27 4.11
C GLY A 156 9.19 -24.25 3.52
N VAL A 157 8.20 -24.77 4.25
CA VAL A 157 6.77 -24.68 3.90
C VAL A 157 6.17 -23.46 4.58
N ILE A 158 5.25 -22.75 3.91
CA ILE A 158 4.54 -21.61 4.46
C ILE A 158 3.56 -22.08 5.56
N GLU A 159 3.67 -21.51 6.76
CA GLU A 159 2.75 -21.78 7.87
C GLU A 159 1.76 -20.65 8.15
N GLY A 160 2.07 -19.45 7.64
CA GLY A 160 1.26 -18.26 7.86
C GLY A 160 1.95 -17.01 7.34
N ALA A 161 1.28 -15.89 7.47
CA ALA A 161 1.86 -14.59 7.23
C ALA A 161 1.29 -13.54 8.18
N ARG A 162 1.93 -12.38 8.22
CA ARG A 162 1.43 -11.18 8.91
C ARG A 162 1.56 -9.99 7.99
N ILE A 163 0.51 -9.19 7.90
CA ILE A 163 0.46 -7.96 7.12
C ILE A 163 0.51 -6.78 8.08
N GLU A 164 1.44 -5.88 7.85
CA GLU A 164 1.53 -4.58 8.51
C GLU A 164 1.26 -3.47 7.50
N GLN A 165 0.47 -2.48 7.91
CA GLN A 165 0.10 -1.34 7.09
C GLN A 165 0.73 -0.06 7.64
N PHE A 166 1.11 0.84 6.74
CA PHE A 166 1.74 2.13 7.07
C PHE A 166 1.12 3.25 6.25
N LEU A 167 1.08 4.45 6.81
CA LEU A 167 0.83 5.70 6.07
C LEU A 167 -0.42 5.67 5.17
N LEU A 168 -1.53 5.08 5.63
CA LEU A 168 -2.81 5.21 4.92
C LEU A 168 -3.16 6.70 4.75
N GLU A 169 -3.37 7.14 3.51
CA GLU A 169 -3.75 8.51 3.16
C GLU A 169 -5.21 8.77 3.56
N LYS A 170 -5.46 9.02 4.84
CA LYS A 170 -6.81 9.23 5.37
C LYS A 170 -7.48 10.45 4.76
N SER A 171 -6.73 11.50 4.44
CA SER A 171 -7.24 12.73 3.83
C SER A 171 -8.01 12.48 2.53
N ARG A 172 -7.62 11.45 1.76
CA ARG A 172 -8.31 11.02 0.52
C ARG A 172 -9.79 10.72 0.70
N VAL A 173 -10.20 10.26 1.89
CA VAL A 173 -11.60 9.94 2.18
C VAL A 173 -12.49 11.17 1.98
N CYS A 174 -11.97 12.36 2.30
CA CYS A 174 -12.76 13.59 2.32
C CYS A 174 -12.32 14.61 1.26
N ARG A 175 -11.14 14.45 0.67
CA ARG A 175 -10.58 15.38 -0.33
C ARG A 175 -9.81 14.61 -1.38
N GLN A 176 -10.01 14.94 -2.65
CA GLN A 176 -9.28 14.36 -3.77
C GLN A 176 -8.69 15.48 -4.63
N ALA A 177 -7.60 15.23 -5.35
CA ALA A 177 -7.15 16.15 -6.38
C ALA A 177 -8.06 16.06 -7.63
N PRO A 178 -8.05 17.06 -8.52
CA PRO A 178 -8.77 16.98 -9.79
C PRO A 178 -8.40 15.71 -10.56
N GLU A 179 -9.40 15.08 -11.18
CA GLU A 179 -9.27 13.84 -11.96
C GLU A 179 -8.93 12.57 -11.17
N GLU A 180 -8.83 12.65 -9.84
CA GLU A 180 -8.64 11.49 -8.97
C GLU A 180 -9.96 10.95 -8.42
N ARG A 181 -9.94 9.69 -7.98
CA ARG A 181 -11.05 9.08 -7.25
C ARG A 181 -10.74 8.96 -5.75
N ASN A 182 -11.81 8.77 -4.99
CA ASN A 182 -11.71 8.21 -3.64
C ASN A 182 -11.31 6.71 -3.71
N TYR A 183 -11.20 6.04 -2.57
CA TYR A 183 -10.91 4.61 -2.50
C TYR A 183 -11.91 3.76 -3.29
N HIS A 184 -11.41 2.71 -3.95
CA HIS A 184 -12.23 1.89 -4.86
C HIS A 184 -13.47 1.30 -4.21
N ILE A 185 -13.39 0.93 -2.92
CA ILE A 185 -14.48 0.29 -2.20
C ILE A 185 -15.79 1.08 -2.23
N PHE A 186 -15.74 2.43 -2.21
CA PHE A 186 -16.96 3.23 -2.28
C PHE A 186 -17.69 3.03 -3.60
N TYR A 187 -16.97 3.05 -4.72
CA TYR A 187 -17.53 2.84 -6.07
C TYR A 187 -17.96 1.38 -6.26
N CYS A 188 -17.13 0.43 -5.84
CA CYS A 188 -17.47 -1.00 -5.84
C CYS A 188 -18.75 -1.28 -5.06
N MET A 189 -18.90 -0.72 -3.86
CA MET A 189 -20.09 -0.87 -3.03
C MET A 189 -21.33 -0.29 -3.72
N LEU A 190 -21.24 0.94 -4.22
CA LEU A 190 -22.35 1.60 -4.90
C LEU A 190 -22.74 0.90 -6.21
N MET A 191 -21.81 0.29 -6.94
CA MET A 191 -22.14 -0.40 -8.19
C MET A 191 -22.55 -1.87 -7.99
N GLY A 192 -21.96 -2.55 -7.01
CA GLY A 192 -22.15 -3.99 -6.80
C GLY A 192 -23.22 -4.40 -5.78
N MET A 193 -23.69 -3.48 -4.92
CA MET A 193 -24.80 -3.80 -4.01
C MET A 193 -26.13 -3.98 -4.74
N ASN A 194 -26.96 -4.89 -4.24
CA ASN A 194 -28.31 -5.07 -4.76
C ASN A 194 -29.24 -3.93 -4.31
N THR A 195 -30.40 -3.81 -4.96
CA THR A 195 -31.35 -2.72 -4.73
C THR A 195 -31.91 -2.71 -3.31
N GLU A 196 -32.09 -3.86 -2.68
CA GLU A 196 -32.61 -3.97 -1.30
C GLU A 196 -31.59 -3.43 -0.29
N GLN A 197 -30.33 -3.86 -0.40
CA GLN A 197 -29.23 -3.39 0.44
C GLN A 197 -29.03 -1.88 0.29
N LYS A 198 -29.07 -1.36 -0.94
CA LYS A 198 -29.01 0.09 -1.19
C LYS A 198 -30.14 0.84 -0.50
N LYS A 199 -31.38 0.34 -0.59
CA LYS A 199 -32.54 0.94 0.09
C LYS A 199 -32.36 0.95 1.61
N MET A 200 -31.87 -0.16 2.20
CA MET A 200 -31.63 -0.25 3.64
C MET A 200 -30.59 0.75 4.16
N LEU A 201 -29.57 1.08 3.35
CA LEU A 201 -28.51 2.04 3.68
C LEU A 201 -28.79 3.45 3.17
N ASN A 202 -29.96 3.65 2.54
CA ASN A 202 -30.32 4.85 1.79
C ASN A 202 -29.24 5.31 0.80
N LEU A 203 -28.69 4.37 0.03
CA LEU A 203 -27.63 4.62 -0.93
C LEU A 203 -28.16 4.97 -2.32
N GLY A 204 -27.63 6.05 -2.90
CA GLY A 204 -27.90 6.51 -4.26
C GLY A 204 -26.78 6.20 -5.24
N THR A 205 -26.61 7.05 -6.24
CA THR A 205 -25.50 7.04 -7.21
C THR A 205 -24.27 7.77 -6.67
N ALA A 206 -23.09 7.50 -7.24
CA ALA A 206 -21.85 8.15 -6.81
C ALA A 206 -21.90 9.70 -6.92
N SER A 207 -22.66 10.23 -7.87
CA SER A 207 -22.85 11.67 -8.07
C SER A 207 -23.60 12.38 -6.95
N GLU A 208 -24.27 11.63 -6.06
CA GLU A 208 -25.06 12.18 -4.96
C GLU A 208 -24.21 12.43 -3.70
N TYR A 209 -22.93 12.04 -3.69
CA TYR A 209 -22.07 12.14 -2.51
C TYR A 209 -20.91 13.09 -2.71
N THR A 210 -20.84 14.14 -1.89
CA THR A 210 -19.79 15.17 -1.93
C THR A 210 -18.39 14.56 -1.87
N TYR A 211 -18.16 13.58 -1.00
CA TYR A 211 -16.86 12.90 -0.89
C TYR A 211 -16.46 12.07 -2.12
N LEU A 212 -17.37 11.86 -3.08
CA LEU A 212 -17.10 11.17 -4.34
C LEU A 212 -17.10 12.12 -5.55
N THR A 213 -17.62 13.34 -5.40
CA THR A 213 -17.80 14.31 -6.50
C THR A 213 -16.99 15.59 -6.37
N MET A 214 -16.40 15.85 -5.19
CA MET A 214 -15.87 17.14 -4.77
C MET A 214 -14.97 17.86 -5.78
N VAL A 215 -14.22 17.11 -6.61
CA VAL A 215 -13.25 17.68 -7.57
C VAL A 215 -13.37 17.05 -8.98
N ILE A 216 -14.54 16.50 -9.32
CA ILE A 216 -14.81 15.98 -10.66
C ILE A 216 -15.24 17.15 -11.57
N VAL A 217 -14.25 17.81 -12.19
CA VAL A 217 -14.47 18.99 -13.06
C VAL A 217 -15.11 18.61 -14.41
N SER A 218 -14.88 17.38 -14.87
CA SER A 218 -15.56 16.79 -16.03
C SER A 218 -16.26 15.51 -15.57
N GLY A 219 -17.57 15.37 -15.78
CA GLY A 219 -18.42 14.27 -15.30
C GLY A 219 -18.01 12.82 -15.66
N ASN A 220 -16.81 12.59 -16.17
CA ASN A 220 -16.22 11.31 -16.57
C ASN A 220 -15.31 10.63 -15.52
N CYS A 221 -14.94 11.27 -14.40
CA CYS A 221 -14.00 10.64 -13.44
C CYS A 221 -14.64 9.68 -12.44
N MET A 222 -15.97 9.49 -12.48
CA MET A 222 -16.66 8.53 -11.60
C MET A 222 -16.45 7.08 -12.05
N SER A 223 -16.31 6.86 -13.36
CA SER A 223 -15.94 5.57 -13.95
C SER A 223 -14.43 5.47 -14.20
N CYS A 224 -13.93 4.25 -14.18
CA CYS A 224 -12.56 3.93 -14.54
C CYS A 224 -12.62 2.90 -15.65
N ASP A 225 -12.33 3.30 -16.90
CA ASP A 225 -12.53 2.45 -18.09
C ASP A 225 -11.76 1.11 -18.03
N SER A 226 -10.66 1.09 -17.28
CA SER A 226 -9.84 -0.09 -17.01
C SER A 226 -10.44 -1.06 -15.98
N ARG A 227 -11.54 -0.70 -15.30
CA ARG A 227 -12.10 -1.45 -14.16
C ARG A 227 -13.60 -1.65 -14.27
N ASN A 228 -14.08 -2.75 -13.68
CA ASN A 228 -15.51 -3.00 -13.51
C ASN A 228 -15.83 -3.10 -12.02
N ASP A 229 -16.25 -1.97 -11.44
CA ASP A 229 -16.49 -1.83 -10.00
C ASP A 229 -17.53 -2.86 -9.46
N ALA A 230 -18.52 -3.24 -10.27
CA ALA A 230 -19.51 -4.25 -9.88
C ALA A 230 -18.91 -5.67 -9.81
N LYS A 231 -18.06 -6.03 -10.79
CA LYS A 231 -17.33 -7.31 -10.79
C LYS A 231 -16.30 -7.35 -9.66
N ASP A 232 -15.58 -6.26 -9.46
CA ASP A 232 -14.61 -6.12 -8.37
C ASP A 232 -15.29 -6.27 -7.00
N TYR A 233 -16.50 -5.71 -6.82
CA TYR A 233 -17.28 -5.92 -5.60
C TYR A 233 -17.62 -7.40 -5.35
N ALA A 234 -17.98 -8.15 -6.40
CA ALA A 234 -18.23 -9.59 -6.26
C ALA A 234 -16.96 -10.35 -5.87
N HIS A 235 -15.81 -9.99 -6.42
CA HIS A 235 -14.52 -10.56 -6.02
C HIS A 235 -14.17 -10.22 -4.57
N ILE A 236 -14.33 -8.96 -4.14
CA ILE A 236 -14.08 -8.52 -2.76
C ILE A 236 -14.94 -9.32 -1.77
N ARG A 237 -16.24 -9.50 -2.06
CA ARG A 237 -17.12 -10.31 -1.22
C ARG A 237 -16.71 -11.78 -1.15
N SER A 238 -16.20 -12.32 -2.25
CA SER A 238 -15.73 -13.71 -2.31
C SER A 238 -14.44 -13.87 -1.48
N ALA A 239 -13.49 -12.94 -1.63
CA ALA A 239 -12.26 -12.89 -0.84
C ALA A 239 -12.54 -12.74 0.67
N MET A 240 -13.49 -11.87 1.04
CA MET A 240 -13.91 -11.71 2.44
C MET A 240 -14.44 -13.02 3.05
N LYS A 241 -15.19 -13.82 2.28
CA LYS A 241 -15.64 -15.15 2.75
C LYS A 241 -14.48 -16.12 2.94
N ILE A 242 -13.51 -16.15 2.04
CA ILE A 242 -12.30 -17.00 2.14
C ILE A 242 -11.47 -16.61 3.37
N LEU A 243 -11.45 -15.32 3.71
CA LEU A 243 -10.77 -14.76 4.88
C LEU A 243 -11.64 -14.72 6.14
N MET A 244 -12.72 -15.50 6.18
CA MET A 244 -13.55 -15.73 7.38
C MET A 244 -14.22 -14.47 7.94
N PHE A 245 -14.56 -13.51 7.07
CA PHE A 245 -15.49 -12.43 7.42
C PHE A 245 -16.91 -12.99 7.39
N SER A 246 -17.67 -12.78 8.46
CA SER A 246 -19.09 -13.14 8.46
C SER A 246 -19.91 -12.17 7.62
N ASP A 247 -21.10 -12.61 7.17
CA ASP A 247 -22.02 -11.72 6.46
C ASP A 247 -22.45 -10.52 7.33
N SER A 248 -22.49 -10.67 8.66
CA SER A 248 -22.78 -9.57 9.58
C SER A 248 -21.63 -8.57 9.64
N GLU A 249 -20.38 -9.04 9.71
CA GLU A 249 -19.19 -8.18 9.70
C GLU A 249 -19.10 -7.38 8.39
N HIS A 250 -19.32 -8.04 7.25
CA HIS A 250 -19.39 -7.36 5.94
C HIS A 250 -20.49 -6.29 5.91
N TRP A 251 -21.64 -6.59 6.50
CA TRP A 251 -22.75 -5.64 6.61
C TRP A 251 -22.43 -4.45 7.51
N ASP A 252 -21.73 -4.67 8.63
CA ASP A 252 -21.30 -3.60 9.52
C ASP A 252 -20.28 -2.66 8.86
N ILE A 253 -19.32 -3.22 8.11
CA ILE A 253 -18.40 -2.41 7.28
C ILE A 253 -19.19 -1.58 6.25
N SER A 254 -20.16 -2.20 5.59
CA SER A 254 -21.03 -1.54 4.61
C SER A 254 -21.81 -0.38 5.22
N LYS A 255 -22.36 -0.55 6.43
CA LYS A 255 -23.00 0.54 7.20
C LYS A 255 -22.00 1.66 7.47
N LEU A 256 -20.80 1.36 7.97
CA LEU A 256 -19.83 2.42 8.28
C LEU A 256 -19.37 3.20 7.03
N LEU A 257 -19.20 2.52 5.89
CA LEU A 257 -18.90 3.16 4.60
C LEU A 257 -20.04 4.07 4.14
N ALA A 258 -21.29 3.59 4.23
CA ALA A 258 -22.47 4.41 3.91
C ALA A 258 -22.57 5.64 4.82
N ALA A 259 -22.28 5.48 6.12
CA ALA A 259 -22.28 6.58 7.07
C ALA A 259 -21.22 7.65 6.72
N ILE A 260 -20.02 7.24 6.28
CA ILE A 260 -18.99 8.16 5.80
C ILE A 260 -19.49 8.97 4.59
N LEU A 261 -20.13 8.32 3.62
CA LEU A 261 -20.68 9.00 2.44
C LEU A 261 -21.74 10.03 2.81
N HIS A 262 -22.68 9.66 3.69
CA HIS A 262 -23.73 10.56 4.16
C HIS A 262 -23.19 11.70 5.01
N LEU A 263 -22.16 11.47 5.84
CA LEU A 263 -21.49 12.51 6.62
C LEU A 263 -20.86 13.60 5.72
N GLY A 264 -20.39 13.22 4.54
CA GLY A 264 -19.88 14.17 3.55
C GLY A 264 -20.92 15.11 2.95
N ASN A 265 -22.20 14.73 3.03
CA ASN A 265 -23.33 15.55 2.53
C ASN A 265 -23.92 16.45 3.62
N VAL A 266 -23.41 16.43 4.84
CA VAL A 266 -23.90 17.28 5.92
C VAL A 266 -23.42 18.71 5.71
N GLU A 267 -24.35 19.60 5.39
CA GLU A 267 -24.11 21.04 5.34
C GLU A 267 -24.36 21.68 6.70
N PHE A 268 -23.44 22.54 7.13
CA PHE A 268 -23.51 23.23 8.42
C PHE A 268 -23.95 24.68 8.19
N GLU A 269 -25.24 24.95 8.31
CA GLU A 269 -25.74 26.32 8.42
C GLU A 269 -25.54 26.81 9.87
N GLY A 270 -25.09 28.05 10.06
CA GLY A 270 -24.55 28.61 11.31
C GLY A 270 -25.48 28.67 12.55
N LYS A 271 -26.59 27.92 12.59
CA LYS A 271 -27.40 27.64 13.78
C LYS A 271 -27.87 26.18 13.75
N LEU A 272 -27.27 25.36 14.58
CA LEU A 272 -27.63 23.95 14.77
C LEU A 272 -29.05 23.82 15.35
N SER A 273 -29.96 23.19 14.62
CA SER A 273 -31.25 22.76 15.15
C SER A 273 -31.31 21.22 15.19
N ILE A 274 -31.96 20.66 16.21
CA ILE A 274 -32.24 19.21 16.29
C ILE A 274 -33.09 18.73 15.09
N THR A 275 -33.73 19.65 14.36
CA THR A 275 -34.56 19.32 13.20
C THR A 275 -33.79 18.84 11.97
N ASP A 276 -32.49 19.13 11.88
CA ASP A 276 -31.65 18.72 10.74
C ASP A 276 -31.29 17.23 10.81
N PHE A 277 -31.12 16.67 12.02
CA PHE A 277 -30.96 15.23 12.21
C PHE A 277 -32.20 14.45 11.76
N ALA A 278 -33.39 14.91 12.14
CA ALA A 278 -34.66 14.25 11.80
C ALA A 278 -34.97 14.23 10.29
N ARG A 279 -34.34 15.13 9.51
CA ARG A 279 -34.43 15.15 8.05
C ARG A 279 -33.31 14.36 7.35
N SER A 280 -32.25 14.03 8.08
CA SER A 280 -31.13 13.27 7.53
C SER A 280 -31.52 11.82 7.25
N PRO A 281 -30.96 11.20 6.21
CA PRO A 281 -31.05 9.76 5.97
C PRO A 281 -30.66 8.88 7.16
N LEU A 282 -29.77 9.39 8.05
CA LEU A 282 -29.31 8.67 9.24
C LEU A 282 -30.35 8.60 10.35
N SER A 283 -31.41 9.40 10.31
CA SER A 283 -32.50 9.33 11.31
C SER A 283 -33.26 8.01 11.26
N THR A 284 -33.23 7.30 10.13
CA THR A 284 -33.87 5.99 9.96
C THR A 284 -33.02 4.84 10.47
N TRP A 285 -31.74 5.10 10.80
CA TRP A 285 -30.85 4.08 11.31
C TRP A 285 -31.19 3.84 12.78
N THR A 286 -31.54 2.61 13.13
CA THR A 286 -31.78 2.21 14.53
C THR A 286 -30.48 2.00 15.32
N ASP A 287 -29.33 2.11 14.65
CA ASP A 287 -28.02 1.82 15.21
C ASP A 287 -27.50 3.01 16.03
N GLN A 288 -27.52 2.86 17.35
CA GLN A 288 -27.21 3.91 18.33
C GLN A 288 -25.83 4.54 18.11
N VAL A 289 -24.89 3.78 17.54
CA VAL A 289 -23.55 4.22 17.18
C VAL A 289 -23.61 5.25 16.06
N ALA A 290 -24.29 4.98 14.94
CA ALA A 290 -24.37 5.90 13.80
C ALA A 290 -25.02 7.24 14.20
N ILE A 291 -26.06 7.19 15.03
CA ILE A 291 -26.72 8.38 15.59
C ILE A 291 -25.75 9.19 16.47
N THR A 292 -25.06 8.52 17.40
CA THR A 292 -24.10 9.19 18.31
C THR A 292 -22.95 9.82 17.53
N LEU A 293 -22.50 9.12 16.50
CA LEU A 293 -21.40 9.54 15.65
C LEU A 293 -21.79 10.80 14.84
N TYR A 294 -22.99 10.80 14.25
CA TYR A 294 -23.56 11.96 13.56
C TYR A 294 -23.74 13.16 14.50
N LEU A 295 -24.36 12.96 15.66
CA LEU A 295 -24.60 14.04 16.63
C LEU A 295 -23.28 14.67 17.11
N LYS A 296 -22.23 13.89 17.34
CA LYS A 296 -20.91 14.42 17.70
C LYS A 296 -20.27 15.23 16.57
N ALA A 297 -20.34 14.75 15.33
CA ALA A 297 -19.82 15.48 14.17
C ALA A 297 -20.56 16.81 13.97
N VAL A 298 -21.88 16.75 14.08
CA VAL A 298 -22.79 17.90 13.94
C VAL A 298 -22.55 18.95 15.02
N MET A 299 -22.38 18.55 16.28
CA MET A 299 -22.13 19.46 17.41
C MET A 299 -20.77 20.18 17.33
N MET A 300 -19.79 19.64 16.60
CA MET A 300 -18.43 20.19 16.54
C MET A 300 -18.08 20.93 15.23
N GLY A 301 -19.01 20.95 14.25
CA GLY A 301 -18.87 21.72 13.01
C GLY A 301 -18.17 20.99 11.85
N SER A 302 -18.05 21.66 10.69
CA SER A 302 -17.63 21.05 9.41
C SER A 302 -16.25 20.38 9.47
N ASN A 303 -15.26 21.01 10.12
CA ASN A 303 -13.92 20.43 10.26
C ASN A 303 -13.91 19.14 11.08
N SER A 304 -14.84 19.01 12.04
CA SER A 304 -14.95 17.80 12.85
C SER A 304 -15.61 16.65 12.09
N SER A 305 -16.53 16.91 11.16
CA SER A 305 -17.06 15.87 10.26
C SER A 305 -15.95 15.22 9.43
N LEU A 306 -15.06 16.03 8.85
CA LEU A 306 -13.92 15.55 8.06
C LEU A 306 -13.00 14.64 8.90
N ILE A 307 -12.55 15.12 10.05
CA ILE A 307 -11.65 14.36 10.96
C ILE A 307 -12.28 13.03 11.35
N PHE A 308 -13.59 13.05 11.54
CA PHE A 308 -14.32 11.90 11.99
C PHE A 308 -14.53 10.86 10.89
N SER A 309 -14.85 11.27 9.67
CA SER A 309 -14.87 10.39 8.49
C SER A 309 -13.49 9.74 8.26
N GLN A 310 -12.41 10.51 8.38
CA GLN A 310 -11.04 10.01 8.31
C GLN A 310 -10.72 9.01 9.43
N GLY A 311 -11.19 9.29 10.65
CA GLY A 311 -11.02 8.43 11.83
C GLY A 311 -11.74 7.09 11.67
N ILE A 312 -13.03 7.13 11.28
CA ILE A 312 -13.83 5.92 11.03
C ILE A 312 -13.16 5.08 9.94
N TYR A 313 -12.82 5.68 8.80
CA TYR A 313 -12.20 4.94 7.69
C TYR A 313 -10.87 4.30 8.11
N GLY A 314 -10.02 5.04 8.82
CA GLY A 314 -8.76 4.51 9.34
C GLY A 314 -8.95 3.33 10.29
N GLN A 315 -9.98 3.36 11.15
CA GLN A 315 -10.31 2.23 12.03
C GLN A 315 -10.90 1.04 11.28
N ILE A 316 -11.75 1.25 10.26
CA ILE A 316 -12.23 0.18 9.38
C ILE A 316 -11.04 -0.51 8.72
N PHE A 317 -10.11 0.25 8.14
CA PHE A 317 -8.95 -0.31 7.45
C PHE A 317 -8.05 -1.11 8.41
N LEU A 318 -7.74 -0.56 9.58
CA LEU A 318 -6.99 -1.27 10.62
C LEU A 318 -7.69 -2.56 11.07
N TRP A 319 -9.00 -2.49 11.29
CA TRP A 319 -9.79 -3.66 11.69
C TRP A 319 -9.78 -4.74 10.61
N ILE A 320 -9.93 -4.37 9.34
CA ILE A 320 -9.84 -5.29 8.19
C ILE A 320 -8.47 -5.97 8.17
N VAL A 321 -7.38 -5.21 8.29
CA VAL A 321 -6.01 -5.78 8.32
C VAL A 321 -5.85 -6.75 9.49
N ASN A 322 -6.36 -6.42 10.67
CA ASN A 322 -6.32 -7.31 11.83
C ASN A 322 -7.16 -8.57 11.64
N LYS A 323 -8.33 -8.46 10.99
CA LYS A 323 -9.20 -9.60 10.68
C LYS A 323 -8.53 -10.53 9.66
N ILE A 324 -7.93 -9.97 8.62
CA ILE A 324 -7.10 -10.72 7.66
C ILE A 324 -5.99 -11.45 8.40
N ASN A 325 -5.21 -10.73 9.22
CA ASN A 325 -4.13 -11.31 10.04
C ASN A 325 -4.63 -12.46 10.90
N SER A 326 -5.82 -12.36 11.51
CA SER A 326 -6.39 -13.43 12.32
C SER A 326 -6.72 -14.69 11.51
N ALA A 327 -6.97 -14.56 10.20
CA ALA A 327 -7.20 -15.69 9.30
C ALA A 327 -5.89 -16.28 8.75
N ILE A 328 -4.87 -15.45 8.48
CA ILE A 328 -3.61 -15.87 7.83
C ILE A 328 -2.46 -16.14 8.81
N PHE A 329 -2.60 -15.78 10.07
CA PHE A 329 -1.60 -16.01 11.10
C PHE A 329 -2.00 -17.19 11.97
N ASN A 330 -1.16 -18.22 12.04
CA ASN A 330 -1.38 -19.39 12.88
C ASN A 330 -0.53 -19.30 14.18
N PRO A 331 -1.14 -19.07 15.36
CA PRO A 331 -0.41 -19.01 16.63
C PRO A 331 0.09 -20.39 17.08
N THR A 332 -0.51 -21.48 16.60
CA THR A 332 -0.32 -22.84 17.14
C THR A 332 1.07 -23.43 16.89
N SER A 333 1.88 -22.85 16.00
CA SER A 333 3.31 -23.20 15.84
C SER A 333 4.26 -22.37 16.73
N GLN A 334 3.77 -21.64 17.74
CA GLN A 334 4.60 -21.05 18.80
C GLN A 334 5.09 -22.10 19.80
N LYS A 335 5.74 -23.17 19.31
CA LYS A 335 6.58 -23.98 20.19
C LYS A 335 7.84 -23.17 20.48
N PRO A 336 8.22 -22.91 21.75
CA PRO A 336 9.33 -22.03 22.12
C PRO A 336 10.72 -22.51 21.68
N LYS A 337 10.82 -23.61 20.92
CA LYS A 337 12.08 -24.20 20.44
C LYS A 337 12.32 -24.07 18.93
N ASP A 338 11.30 -23.74 18.12
CA ASP A 338 11.47 -23.60 16.68
C ASP A 338 11.56 -22.12 16.30
N ARG A 339 12.78 -21.69 15.98
CA ARG A 339 13.03 -20.36 15.40
C ARG A 339 12.41 -20.37 14.00
N ARG A 340 11.21 -19.78 13.88
CA ARG A 340 10.56 -19.53 12.58
C ARG A 340 11.48 -18.67 11.73
N GLN A 341 11.53 -18.98 10.45
CA GLN A 341 12.22 -18.14 9.46
C GLN A 341 11.17 -17.34 8.70
N SER A 342 11.52 -16.13 8.30
CA SER A 342 10.60 -15.31 7.51
C SER A 342 11.22 -14.66 6.29
N ILE A 343 10.34 -14.38 5.32
CA ILE A 343 10.65 -13.53 4.18
C ILE A 343 9.67 -12.36 4.22
N GLY A 344 10.21 -11.17 4.46
CA GLY A 344 9.47 -9.92 4.40
C GLY A 344 9.39 -9.38 2.98
N LEU A 345 8.21 -8.95 2.55
CA LEU A 345 8.00 -8.23 1.30
C LEU A 345 7.51 -6.83 1.63
N LEU A 346 8.32 -5.81 1.30
CA LEU A 346 7.96 -4.41 1.50
C LEU A 346 7.52 -3.80 0.17
N ASP A 347 6.22 -3.52 0.06
CA ASP A 347 5.60 -2.73 -1.03
C ASP A 347 5.27 -1.34 -0.47
N ILE A 348 6.09 -0.36 -0.81
CA ILE A 348 5.98 1.02 -0.30
C ILE A 348 6.02 2.01 -1.45
N PHE A 349 5.46 3.19 -1.21
CA PHE A 349 5.59 4.35 -2.10
C PHE A 349 7.05 4.63 -2.44
N GLY A 350 7.31 5.02 -3.68
CA GLY A 350 8.50 5.78 -4.00
C GLY A 350 8.36 7.24 -3.57
N PHE A 351 9.39 8.04 -3.82
CA PHE A 351 9.34 9.48 -3.61
C PHE A 351 8.18 10.13 -4.38
N GLU A 352 7.47 11.04 -3.73
CA GLU A 352 6.38 11.82 -4.32
C GLU A 352 6.78 13.30 -4.39
N ASN A 353 6.57 13.91 -5.56
CA ASN A 353 6.74 15.34 -5.76
C ASN A 353 5.67 15.84 -6.75
N PHE A 354 4.71 16.60 -6.22
CA PHE A 354 3.63 17.23 -6.95
C PHE A 354 3.80 18.75 -6.98
N SER A 355 2.92 19.45 -7.71
CA SER A 355 2.91 20.92 -7.73
C SER A 355 2.58 21.50 -6.35
N ASN A 356 1.71 20.83 -5.59
CA ASN A 356 1.38 21.16 -4.21
C ASN A 356 1.62 19.91 -3.35
N ASN A 357 2.62 19.95 -2.48
CA ASN A 357 2.94 18.87 -1.55
C ASN A 357 2.43 19.24 -0.16
N SER A 358 1.93 18.24 0.58
CA SER A 358 1.43 18.40 1.95
C SER A 358 2.24 17.54 2.92
N PHE A 359 1.82 17.53 4.19
CA PHE A 359 2.40 16.69 5.24
C PHE A 359 2.45 15.20 4.85
N GLU A 360 1.49 14.72 4.06
CA GLU A 360 1.47 13.35 3.56
C GLU A 360 2.70 13.04 2.69
N GLN A 361 3.03 13.91 1.72
CA GLN A 361 4.24 13.76 0.90
C GLN A 361 5.51 13.86 1.74
N LEU A 362 5.53 14.73 2.76
CA LEU A 362 6.64 14.79 3.70
C LEU A 362 6.85 13.45 4.42
N CYS A 363 5.80 12.84 4.97
CA CYS A 363 5.89 11.53 5.62
C CYS A 363 6.35 10.43 4.66
N ILE A 364 5.82 10.41 3.43
CA ILE A 364 6.21 9.45 2.40
C ILE A 364 7.69 9.60 2.03
N ASN A 365 8.14 10.84 1.81
CA ASN A 365 9.51 11.12 1.41
C ASN A 365 10.50 10.86 2.56
N ILE A 366 10.15 11.13 3.82
CA ILE A 366 10.97 10.74 4.98
C ILE A 366 11.15 9.21 5.04
N ALA A 367 10.07 8.45 4.85
CA ALA A 367 10.15 6.99 4.85
C ALA A 367 11.06 6.48 3.71
N ASN A 368 10.94 7.06 2.51
CA ASN A 368 11.83 6.75 1.39
C ASN A 368 13.28 7.14 1.65
N GLU A 369 13.51 8.26 2.33
CA GLU A 369 14.84 8.72 2.69
C GLU A 369 15.54 7.72 3.65
N HIS A 370 14.78 7.15 4.59
CA HIS A 370 15.26 6.06 5.46
C HIS A 370 15.59 4.79 4.66
N LEU A 371 14.75 4.41 3.69
CA LEU A 371 15.00 3.26 2.82
C LEU A 371 16.21 3.49 1.90
N GLN A 372 16.39 4.71 1.40
CA GLN A 372 17.55 5.09 0.62
C GLN A 372 18.82 5.01 1.46
N GLN A 373 18.78 5.46 2.73
CA GLN A 373 19.91 5.33 3.64
C GLN A 373 20.26 3.87 3.91
N PHE A 374 19.24 3.02 4.11
CA PHE A 374 19.41 1.58 4.25
C PHE A 374 20.09 0.97 3.02
N PHE A 375 19.62 1.34 1.82
CA PHE A 375 20.20 0.91 0.55
C PHE A 375 21.65 1.34 0.39
N VAL A 376 21.94 2.63 0.61
CA VAL A 376 23.29 3.19 0.50
C VAL A 376 24.25 2.48 1.46
N HIS A 377 23.80 2.18 2.67
CA HIS A 377 24.60 1.45 3.64
C HIS A 377 24.88 0.01 3.20
N HIS A 378 23.86 -0.72 2.72
CA HIS A 378 24.01 -2.13 2.37
C HIS A 378 24.75 -2.37 1.05
N VAL A 379 24.55 -1.50 0.06
CA VAL A 379 25.19 -1.65 -1.25
C VAL A 379 26.60 -1.09 -1.25
N PHE A 380 26.80 0.11 -0.71
CA PHE A 380 28.12 0.75 -0.80
C PHE A 380 28.94 0.53 0.47
N LYS A 381 28.43 0.93 1.65
CA LYS A 381 29.25 0.94 2.88
C LYS A 381 29.70 -0.47 3.29
N LEU A 382 28.79 -1.45 3.27
CA LEU A 382 29.13 -2.84 3.60
C LEU A 382 30.07 -3.50 2.57
N GLU A 383 29.92 -3.23 1.26
CA GLU A 383 30.87 -3.73 0.26
C GLU A 383 32.28 -3.16 0.47
N GLN A 384 32.38 -1.87 0.76
CA GLN A 384 33.66 -1.23 1.04
C GLN A 384 34.32 -1.79 2.32
N GLU A 385 33.53 -2.05 3.36
CA GLU A 385 34.00 -2.71 4.58
C GLU A 385 34.50 -4.13 4.32
N GLU A 386 33.81 -4.91 3.47
CA GLU A 386 34.24 -6.26 3.10
C GLU A 386 35.58 -6.24 2.34
N TYR A 387 35.76 -5.33 1.38
CA TYR A 387 37.04 -5.18 0.68
C TYR A 387 38.21 -4.84 1.61
N LEU A 388 37.95 -4.05 2.67
CA LEU A 388 38.95 -3.74 3.68
C LEU A 388 39.30 -4.98 4.53
N VAL A 389 38.29 -5.78 4.90
CA VAL A 389 38.46 -7.03 5.66
C VAL A 389 39.21 -8.09 4.84
N GLU A 390 38.93 -8.21 3.55
CA GLU A 390 39.61 -9.15 2.63
C GLU A 390 40.99 -8.65 2.17
N HIS A 391 41.42 -7.47 2.61
CA HIS A 391 42.68 -6.83 2.21
C HIS A 391 42.82 -6.67 0.69
N ILE A 392 41.71 -6.41 0.00
CA ILE A 392 41.70 -6.16 -1.43
C ILE A 392 42.14 -4.71 -1.68
N ALA A 393 43.07 -4.50 -2.59
CA ALA A 393 43.45 -3.15 -3.02
C ALA A 393 42.33 -2.57 -3.90
N TRP A 394 41.63 -1.55 -3.41
CA TRP A 394 40.56 -0.88 -4.14
C TRP A 394 40.62 0.64 -3.92
N ASN A 395 40.05 1.40 -4.86
CA ASN A 395 39.97 2.86 -4.77
C ASN A 395 38.61 3.27 -4.19
N ASN A 396 38.62 4.13 -3.17
CA ASN A 396 37.38 4.60 -2.57
C ASN A 396 36.46 5.23 -3.62
N ILE A 397 35.22 4.76 -3.68
CA ILE A 397 34.20 5.27 -4.61
C ILE A 397 33.36 6.26 -3.83
N ASP A 398 33.43 7.52 -4.24
CA ASP A 398 32.56 8.57 -3.71
C ASP A 398 31.10 8.31 -4.12
N PHE A 399 30.22 8.23 -3.13
CA PHE A 399 28.77 8.19 -3.32
C PHE A 399 28.10 9.30 -2.51
N THR A 400 26.86 9.64 -2.89
CA THR A 400 26.07 10.65 -2.18
C THR A 400 25.39 10.00 -0.98
N ASP A 401 25.85 10.33 0.23
CA ASP A 401 25.22 9.91 1.48
C ASP A 401 24.09 10.88 1.85
N ASN A 402 22.92 10.34 2.15
CA ASN A 402 21.71 11.11 2.37
C ASN A 402 21.41 11.30 3.88
N ARG A 403 22.33 10.84 4.75
CA ARG A 403 22.22 10.94 6.20
C ARG A 403 22.01 12.36 6.72
N GLN A 404 22.64 13.36 6.10
CA GLN A 404 22.50 14.76 6.52
C GLN A 404 21.05 15.26 6.34
N ALA A 405 20.37 14.85 5.27
CA ALA A 405 18.97 15.18 5.05
C ALA A 405 18.10 14.55 6.15
N LEU A 406 18.30 13.26 6.43
CA LEU A 406 17.60 12.57 7.54
C LEU A 406 17.86 13.22 8.90
N GLU A 407 19.08 13.67 9.16
CA GLU A 407 19.44 14.35 10.40
C GLU A 407 18.65 15.64 10.60
N VAL A 408 18.55 16.48 9.56
CA VAL A 408 17.78 17.74 9.62
C VAL A 408 16.28 17.48 9.71
N ILE A 409 15.76 16.47 9.02
CA ILE A 409 14.32 16.25 8.93
C ILE A 409 13.78 15.46 10.13
N ALA A 410 14.46 14.40 10.57
CA ALA A 410 13.88 13.42 11.50
C ALA A 410 14.80 12.85 12.60
N LEU A 411 16.14 12.88 12.46
CA LEU A 411 17.03 12.15 13.39
C LEU A 411 17.69 13.01 14.47
N LYS A 412 18.11 14.25 14.19
CA LYS A 412 18.77 15.08 15.21
C LYS A 412 17.76 15.75 16.15
N PRO A 413 18.14 16.10 17.38
CA PRO A 413 17.36 17.03 18.19
C PRO A 413 17.09 18.33 17.42
N MET A 414 15.92 18.95 17.62
CA MET A 414 15.48 20.16 16.89
C MET A 414 15.36 19.95 15.36
N ASN A 415 15.06 18.72 14.93
CA ASN A 415 14.69 18.44 13.55
C ASN A 415 13.31 19.00 13.18
N ILE A 416 13.00 19.06 11.89
CA ILE A 416 11.74 19.61 11.37
C ILE A 416 10.52 18.93 12.00
N ILE A 417 10.52 17.60 12.14
CA ILE A 417 9.40 16.87 12.75
C ILE A 417 9.22 17.23 14.23
N SER A 418 10.33 17.39 14.97
CA SER A 418 10.28 17.79 16.38
C SER A 418 9.75 19.21 16.56
N LEU A 419 10.10 20.14 15.66
CA LEU A 419 9.57 21.50 15.65
C LEU A 419 8.07 21.51 15.33
N ILE A 420 7.62 20.70 14.37
CA ILE A 420 6.19 20.55 14.05
C ILE A 420 5.43 19.99 15.26
N ASP A 421 5.96 18.95 15.91
CA ASP A 421 5.33 18.35 17.10
C ASP A 421 5.27 19.34 18.28
N GLU A 422 6.32 20.11 18.50
CA GLU A 422 6.38 21.15 19.53
C GLU A 422 5.34 22.26 19.24
N GLU A 423 5.34 22.81 18.04
CA GLU A 423 4.37 23.84 17.61
C GLU A 423 2.93 23.34 17.73
N SER A 424 2.65 22.08 17.37
CA SER A 424 1.30 21.51 17.42
C SER A 424 0.66 21.48 18.82
N LYS A 425 1.47 21.59 19.88
CA LYS A 425 1.02 21.60 21.28
C LYS A 425 0.71 23.01 21.80
N PHE A 426 1.02 24.06 21.06
CA PHE A 426 0.75 25.44 21.47
C PHE A 426 -0.71 25.86 21.17
N PRO A 427 -1.42 26.48 22.14
CA PRO A 427 -2.85 26.80 22.00
C PRO A 427 -3.18 28.00 21.09
N LYS A 428 -2.19 28.73 20.55
CA LYS A 428 -2.37 29.91 19.68
C LYS A 428 -1.57 29.82 18.39
N VAL A 429 -1.61 28.67 17.73
CA VAL A 429 -0.88 28.46 16.49
C VAL A 429 -1.68 29.02 15.32
N ASN A 430 -1.12 30.04 14.67
CA ASN A 430 -1.44 30.34 13.29
C ASN A 430 -0.40 29.60 12.44
N PHE A 431 -0.83 28.70 11.55
CA PHE A 431 0.03 28.13 10.52
C PHE A 431 0.45 29.24 9.53
N TRP A 432 1.44 30.06 9.90
CA TRP A 432 2.14 30.98 8.99
C TRP A 432 3.35 30.31 8.32
N PHE A 433 3.38 28.98 8.28
CA PHE A 433 4.29 28.24 7.42
C PHE A 433 3.61 28.01 6.08
N HIS A 434 3.77 28.96 5.15
CA HIS A 434 3.77 28.61 3.72
C HIS A 434 5.04 27.79 3.48
N LEU A 435 4.94 26.48 3.66
CA LEU A 435 5.91 25.50 3.18
C LEU A 435 5.73 25.30 1.67
#